data_AF-A0AAN5BZZ7-F1
#
_entry.id   AF-A0AAN5BZZ7-F1
#
_cell.length_a   1.000
_cell.length_b   1.000
_cell.length_c   1.000
_cell.angle_alpha   90.00
_cell.angle_beta   90.00
_cell.angle_gamma   90.00
#
_symmetry.space_group_name_H-M   'P 1'
#
loop_
_entity.id
_entity.type
_entity.pdbx_description
1 polymer ?
#
loop_
_entity_poly.entity_id
_entity_poly.type
_entity_poly.pdbx_seq_one_letter_code
_entity_poly.pdbx_strand_id
1 'polypeptide(L)'
;MEIFRQLGLDGEMEIESASDFDLDAGLLIVDKLIGGEVLAGMQEPDPARTAKLTPCKRLWLTQNMFEPLLRRGAHRFGAEQCFGTRVVHYEEQKDGVIVVC
;
A
#
# COMPACT_ATOMS: atom_id res chain seq x y z
N MET A 1 6.13 -1.25 4.80
CA MET A 1 6.07 -0.25 5.88
C MET A 1 7.42 0.34 6.24
N GLU A 2 8.51 -0.42 6.35
CA GLU A 2 9.82 0.15 6.73
C GLU A 2 10.32 1.28 5.81
N ILE A 3 10.19 1.12 4.49
CA ILE A 3 10.52 2.17 3.51
C ILE A 3 9.66 3.42 3.77
N PHE A 4 8.37 3.23 4.02
CA PHE A 4 7.44 4.34 4.27
C PHE A 4 7.72 5.05 5.59
N ARG A 5 8.16 4.32 6.62
CA ARG A 5 8.66 4.91 7.87
C ARG A 5 9.88 5.80 7.65
N GLN A 6 10.83 5.36 6.81
CA GLN A 6 11.98 6.19 6.45
C GLN A 6 11.57 7.46 5.69
N LEU A 7 10.46 7.41 4.96
CA LEU A 7 9.85 8.56 4.26
C LEU A 7 8.89 9.38 5.14
N GLY A 8 8.69 9.00 6.41
CA GLY A 8 7.75 9.66 7.33
C GLY A 8 6.27 9.52 6.96
N LEU A 9 5.92 8.48 6.19
CA LEU A 9 4.56 8.22 5.70
C LEU A 9 3.80 7.18 6.52
N ASP A 10 4.50 6.45 7.39
CA ASP A 10 3.92 5.35 8.17
C ASP A 10 2.76 5.80 9.07
N GLY A 11 2.87 6.94 9.74
CA GLY A 11 1.79 7.48 10.57
C GLY A 11 0.51 7.82 9.77
N GLU A 12 0.64 8.46 8.60
CA GLU A 12 -0.52 8.75 7.74
C GLU A 12 -1.16 7.45 7.23
N MET A 13 -0.34 6.44 6.89
CA MET A 13 -0.80 5.13 6.44
C MET A 13 -1.52 4.33 7.53
N GLU A 14 -1.08 4.42 8.79
CA GLU A 14 -1.76 3.78 9.93
C GLU A 14 -3.15 4.38 10.15
N ILE A 15 -3.28 5.71 10.09
CA ILE A 15 -4.56 6.42 10.24
C ILE A 15 -5.52 6.03 9.12
N GLU A 16 -5.05 6.05 7.87
CA GLU A 16 -5.87 5.69 6.71
C GLU A 16 -6.30 4.22 6.78
N SER A 17 -5.40 3.30 7.19
CA SER A 17 -5.73 1.87 7.31
C SER A 17 -6.84 1.62 8.34
N ALA A 18 -6.79 2.33 9.46
CA ALA A 18 -7.78 2.21 10.54
C ALA A 18 -9.15 2.81 10.20
N SER A 19 -9.29 3.59 9.11
CA SER A 19 -10.60 4.15 8.72
C SER A 19 -11.55 3.10 8.15
N ASP A 20 -11.00 2.12 7.44
CA ASP A 20 -11.78 1.16 6.63
C ASP A 20 -11.63 -0.28 7.13
N PHE A 21 -10.56 -0.59 7.88
CA PHE A 21 -10.27 -1.94 8.35
C PHE A 21 -10.05 -1.96 9.85
N ASP A 22 -10.75 -2.88 10.51
CA ASP A 22 -10.34 -3.30 11.84
C ASP A 22 -9.05 -4.13 11.70
N LEU A 23 -8.01 -3.77 12.46
CA LEU A 23 -6.67 -4.37 12.35
C LEU A 23 -6.67 -5.87 12.74
N ASP A 24 -7.75 -6.36 13.33
CA ASP A 24 -8.00 -7.77 13.64
C ASP A 24 -8.67 -8.56 12.50
N ALA A 25 -8.63 -8.04 11.27
CA ALA A 25 -9.08 -8.75 10.08
C ALA A 25 -8.27 -10.05 9.86
N GLY A 26 -8.98 -11.19 9.79
CA GLY A 26 -8.43 -12.51 9.52
C GLY A 26 -9.10 -13.18 8.33
N LEU A 27 -8.44 -14.19 7.76
CA LEU A 27 -9.02 -14.96 6.66
C LEU A 27 -9.88 -16.09 7.22
N LEU A 28 -11.16 -16.14 6.85
CA LEU A 28 -12.06 -17.25 7.16
C LEU A 28 -12.31 -18.07 5.90
N ILE A 29 -12.17 -19.38 6.02
CA ILE A 29 -12.60 -20.36 5.02
C ILE A 29 -13.99 -20.81 5.44
N VAL A 30 -14.99 -20.54 4.60
CA VAL A 30 -16.40 -20.87 4.84
C VAL A 30 -16.94 -21.66 3.65
N ASP A 31 -17.95 -22.50 3.86
CA ASP A 31 -18.64 -23.17 2.76
C ASP A 31 -19.62 -22.21 2.04
N LYS A 32 -20.23 -21.28 2.78
CA LYS A 32 -21.12 -20.22 2.31
C LYS A 32 -20.96 -18.97 3.15
N LEU A 33 -21.09 -17.81 2.49
CA LEU A 33 -20.99 -16.51 3.16
C LEU A 33 -22.15 -16.25 4.14
N ILE A 34 -23.34 -16.77 3.85
CA ILE A 34 -24.54 -16.60 4.70
C ILE A 34 -25.14 -17.98 4.98
N GLY A 35 -25.36 -18.28 6.26
CA GLY A 35 -26.00 -19.52 6.71
C GLY A 35 -25.15 -20.79 6.51
N GLY A 36 -23.84 -20.62 6.25
CA GLY A 36 -22.84 -21.68 6.15
C GLY A 36 -22.06 -21.89 7.44
N GLU A 37 -21.15 -22.86 7.42
CA GLU A 37 -20.20 -23.16 8.49
C GLU A 37 -18.82 -22.58 8.18
N VAL A 38 -18.11 -22.18 9.24
CA VAL A 38 -16.70 -21.81 9.17
C VAL A 38 -15.87 -23.09 9.19
N LEU A 39 -15.21 -23.38 8.07
CA LEU A 39 -14.38 -24.56 7.86
C LEU A 39 -13.00 -24.42 8.49
N ALA A 40 -12.42 -23.22 8.45
CA ALA A 40 -11.16 -22.89 9.09
C ALA A 40 -10.98 -21.37 9.25
N GLY A 41 -10.21 -20.96 10.26
CA GLY A 41 -9.66 -19.62 10.35
C GLY A 41 -8.17 -19.65 10.03
N MET A 42 -7.74 -18.88 9.04
CA MET A 42 -6.33 -18.62 8.79
C MET A 42 -6.02 -17.24 9.35
N GLN A 43 -5.40 -17.23 10.53
CA GLN A 43 -5.00 -16.00 11.19
C GLN A 43 -3.77 -15.43 10.45
N GLU A 44 -3.82 -14.13 10.18
CA GLU A 44 -2.71 -13.34 9.64
C GLU A 44 -1.41 -13.56 10.45
N PRO A 45 -0.22 -13.25 9.88
CA PRO A 45 1.06 -13.45 10.55
C PRO A 45 1.05 -12.89 11.98
N ASP A 46 1.42 -13.74 12.94
CA ASP A 46 1.48 -13.45 14.36
C ASP A 46 2.17 -12.09 14.62
N PRO A 47 1.42 -11.06 15.07
CA PRO A 47 1.97 -9.74 15.31
C PRO A 47 3.11 -9.75 16.32
N ALA A 48 3.08 -10.65 17.31
CA ALA A 48 4.12 -10.75 18.34
C ALA A 48 5.41 -11.35 17.78
N ARG A 49 5.34 -12.21 16.75
CA ARG A 49 6.53 -12.72 16.04
C ARG A 49 7.07 -11.67 15.09
N THR A 50 6.21 -10.99 14.34
CA THR A 50 6.62 -9.92 13.42
C THR A 50 7.29 -8.76 14.16
N ALA A 51 6.77 -8.38 15.33
CA ALA A 51 7.34 -7.33 16.18
C ALA A 51 8.76 -7.62 16.69
N LYS A 52 9.20 -8.89 16.68
CA LYS A 52 10.59 -9.26 17.00
C LYS A 52 11.57 -8.96 15.86
N LEU A 53 11.06 -8.80 14.63
CA LEU A 53 11.87 -8.63 13.42
C LEU A 53 11.86 -7.18 12.92
N THR A 54 10.76 -6.47 13.10
CA THR A 54 10.59 -5.10 12.60
C THR A 54 9.76 -4.26 13.57
N PRO A 55 10.05 -2.95 13.72
CA PRO A 55 9.19 -2.05 14.49
C PRO A 55 7.89 -1.70 13.75
N CYS A 56 7.78 -2.03 12.45
CA CYS A 56 6.61 -1.71 11.64
C CYS A 56 5.53 -2.80 11.76
N LYS A 57 4.27 -2.40 11.64
CA LYS A 57 3.13 -3.33 11.59
C LYS A 57 2.71 -3.59 10.14
N ARG A 58 1.98 -4.68 9.91
CA ARG A 58 1.24 -4.87 8.67
C ARG A 58 -0.02 -4.01 8.73
N LEU A 59 -0.32 -3.34 7.63
CA LEU A 59 -1.52 -2.49 7.48
C LEU A 59 -2.35 -2.99 6.31
N TRP A 60 -3.66 -2.85 6.44
CA TRP A 60 -4.61 -3.10 5.37
C TRP A 60 -4.95 -1.78 4.68
N LEU A 61 -4.43 -1.60 3.47
CA LEU A 61 -4.67 -0.43 2.64
C LEU A 61 -5.05 -0.90 1.24
N THR A 62 -6.21 -0.48 0.77
CA THR A 62 -6.53 -0.67 -0.65
C THR A 62 -5.67 0.27 -1.50
N GLN A 63 -5.55 -0.05 -2.80
CA GLN A 63 -4.79 0.80 -3.73
C GLN A 63 -5.36 2.22 -3.81
N ASN A 64 -6.68 2.37 -3.69
CA ASN A 64 -7.35 3.68 -3.69
C ASN A 64 -7.04 4.52 -2.45
N MET A 65 -6.71 3.89 -1.32
CA MET A 65 -6.27 4.58 -0.09
C MET A 65 -4.77 4.91 -0.18
N PHE A 66 -3.99 3.96 -0.68
CA PHE A 66 -2.53 4.05 -0.73
C PHE A 66 -1.98 5.01 -1.77
N GLU A 67 -2.51 5.00 -3.00
CA GLU A 67 -2.00 5.85 -4.08
C GLU A 67 -2.11 7.35 -3.78
N PRO A 68 -3.21 7.89 -3.23
CA PRO A 68 -3.27 9.27 -2.82
C PRO A 68 -2.21 9.67 -1.79
N LEU A 69 -1.90 8.80 -0.82
CA LEU A 69 -0.88 9.04 0.19
C LEU A 69 0.50 9.18 -0.46
N LEU A 70 0.87 8.24 -1.34
CA LEU A 70 2.13 8.31 -2.08
C LEU A 70 2.22 9.54 -2.97
N ARG A 71 1.15 9.85 -3.70
CA ARG A 71 1.09 11.02 -4.58
C ARG A 71 1.30 12.32 -3.81
N ARG A 72 0.63 12.51 -2.68
CA ARG A 72 0.86 13.68 -1.81
C ARG A 72 2.29 13.70 -1.30
N GLY A 73 2.82 12.55 -0.88
CA GLY A 73 4.23 12.40 -0.48
C GLY A 73 5.20 12.85 -1.58
N ALA A 74 5.02 12.37 -2.80
CA ALA A 74 5.87 12.70 -3.94
C ALA A 74 5.84 14.21 -4.25
N HIS A 75 4.66 14.85 -4.21
CA HIS A 75 4.55 16.30 -4.40
C HIS A 75 5.32 17.10 -3.34
N ARG A 76 5.39 16.63 -2.08
CA ARG A 76 6.22 17.28 -1.04
C ARG A 76 7.71 17.25 -1.35
N PHE A 77 8.17 16.29 -2.14
CA PHE A 77 9.56 16.22 -2.63
C PHE A 77 9.77 16.91 -3.98
N GLY A 78 8.77 17.64 -4.48
CA GLY A 78 8.87 18.40 -5.74
C GLY A 78 8.57 17.58 -6.99
N ALA A 79 8.03 16.36 -6.87
CA ALA A 79 7.60 15.61 -8.04
C ALA A 79 6.36 16.25 -8.68
N GLU A 80 6.39 16.40 -10.00
CA GLU A 80 5.24 16.83 -10.80
C GLU A 80 4.56 15.60 -11.42
N GLN A 81 3.22 15.60 -11.43
CA GLN A 81 2.44 14.51 -12.00
C GLN A 81 1.50 15.04 -13.07
N CYS A 82 1.57 14.45 -14.26
CA CYS A 82 0.77 14.83 -15.41
C CYS A 82 -0.24 13.71 -15.72
N PHE A 83 -1.50 13.89 -15.31
CA PHE A 83 -2.58 12.96 -15.64
C PHE A 83 -3.06 13.16 -17.08
N GLY A 84 -3.57 12.08 -17.69
CA GLY A 84 -4.07 12.12 -19.07
C GLY A 84 -2.98 12.26 -20.13
N THR A 85 -1.71 12.27 -19.71
CA THR A 85 -0.54 12.29 -20.57
C THR A 85 -0.15 10.87 -20.96
N ARG A 86 0.10 10.61 -22.25
CA ARG A 86 0.42 9.28 -22.74
C ARG A 86 1.73 9.31 -23.51
N VAL A 87 2.77 8.68 -22.97
CA VAL A 87 4.01 8.46 -23.71
C VAL A 87 3.71 7.70 -25.00
N VAL A 88 4.05 8.28 -26.15
CA VAL A 88 3.87 7.68 -27.48
C VAL A 88 5.19 7.26 -28.12
N HIS A 89 6.31 7.82 -27.67
CA HIS A 89 7.64 7.49 -28.18
C HIS A 89 8.72 7.77 -27.14
N TYR A 90 9.80 6.99 -27.16
CA TYR A 90 11.03 7.28 -26.44
C TYR A 90 12.25 6.88 -27.27
N GLU A 91 13.34 7.65 -27.14
CA GLU A 91 14.62 7.40 -27.79
C GLU A 91 15.75 7.55 -26.77
N GLU A 92 16.55 6.51 -26.59
CA GLU A 92 17.75 6.54 -25.76
C GLU A 92 18.88 7.27 -26.48
N GLN A 93 19.55 8.17 -25.76
CA GLN A 93 20.74 8.90 -26.19
C GLN A 93 21.91 8.46 -25.32
N LYS A 94 23.14 8.81 -25.73
CA LYS A 94 24.35 8.47 -24.96
C LYS A 94 24.29 8.93 -23.50
N ASP A 95 23.70 10.10 -23.26
CA ASP A 95 23.70 10.77 -21.94
C ASP A 95 22.28 10.93 -21.35
N GLY A 96 21.24 10.32 -21.94
CA GLY A 96 19.86 10.50 -21.47
C GLY A 96 18.79 9.83 -22.32
N VAL A 97 17.53 10.24 -22.14
CA VAL A 97 16.37 9.71 -22.89
C VAL A 97 15.49 10.87 -23.32
N ILE A 98 15.08 10.86 -24.59
CA ILE A 98 14.04 11.77 -25.11
C ILE A 98 12.71 11.04 -25.02
N VAL A 99 11.69 11.71 -24.47
CA VAL A 99 10.34 11.15 -24.32
C VAL A 99 9.34 12.10 -24.99
N VAL A 100 8.46 11.55 -25.83
CA VAL A 100 7.35 12.26 -26.46
C VAL A 100 6.04 11.73 -25.88
N CYS A 101 5.20 12.65 -25.41
CA CYS A 101 3.98 12.41 -24.65
C CYS A 101 2.72 12.98 -25.33
#